data_AF-A0A7V9FCS2-F1
#
_entry.id   AF-A0A7V9FCS2-F1
#
_cell.length_a   1.000
_cell.length_b   1.000
_cell.length_c   1.000
_cell.angle_alpha   90.00
_cell.angle_beta   90.00
_cell.angle_gamma   90.00
#
_symmetry.space_group_name_H-M   'P 1'
#
loop_
_entity.id
_entity.type
_entity.pdbx_description
1 polymer ?
#
loop_
_entity_poly.entity_id
_entity_poly.type
_entity_poly.pdbx_seq_one_letter_code
_entity_poly.pdbx_strand_id
1 'polypeptide(L)'
;MSARRRTPLVCPICGTDLANVRITPLGQVTAGLQWEMHAGRCSEHGWFQTEMISKPPREIFPVSRPGGVARKMSIGGRPVYSFPTVWDSIGGRRPVDPYDPEMWAVDWERMPGREDIVLSNT
;
A
#
# COMPACT_ATOMS: atom_id res chain seq x y z
N MET A 1 22.60 1.18 16.18
CA MET A 1 21.17 1.29 16.58
C MET A 1 20.37 1.56 15.32
N SER A 2 19.67 0.56 14.78
CA SER A 2 18.82 0.76 13.60
C SER A 2 17.60 1.56 14.05
N ALA A 3 17.49 2.83 13.64
CA ALA A 3 16.28 3.60 13.87
C ALA A 3 15.08 2.77 13.39
N ARG A 4 14.04 2.62 14.21
CA ARG A 4 12.82 1.89 13.81
C ARG A 4 12.35 2.48 12.48
N ARG A 5 12.53 1.73 11.38
CA ARG A 5 11.99 2.10 10.07
C ARG A 5 10.48 2.17 10.24
N ARG A 6 9.92 3.36 10.10
CA ARG A 6 8.48 3.59 10.14
C ARG A 6 7.95 3.43 8.71
N THR A 7 6.87 2.69 8.56
CA THR A 7 6.18 2.59 7.27
C THR A 7 5.33 3.84 7.05
N PRO A 8 5.29 4.41 5.83
CA PRO A 8 4.29 5.41 5.46
C PRO A 8 2.92 4.77 5.15
N LEU A 9 2.87 3.45 5.03
CA LEU A 9 1.63 2.72 4.74
C LEU A 9 0.58 2.92 5.83
N VAL A 10 -0.52 3.57 5.45
CA VAL A 10 -1.76 3.69 6.22
C VAL A 10 -2.86 2.84 5.60
N CYS A 11 -4.01 2.71 6.27
CA CYS A 11 -5.17 2.07 5.65
C CYS A 11 -5.62 2.87 4.41
N PRO A 12 -5.68 2.27 3.21
CA PRO A 12 -6.12 2.95 1.99
C PRO A 12 -7.51 3.56 2.12
N ILE A 13 -8.37 2.92 2.91
CA ILE A 13 -9.78 3.26 3.03
C ILE A 13 -10.02 4.41 4.00
N CYS A 14 -9.69 4.21 5.28
CA CYS A 14 -10.00 5.17 6.36
C CYS A 14 -8.82 6.05 6.76
N GLY A 15 -7.62 5.85 6.18
CA GLY A 15 -6.43 6.66 6.44
C GLY A 15 -5.79 6.43 7.81
N THR A 16 -6.30 5.51 8.63
CA THR A 16 -5.75 5.23 9.97
C THR A 16 -4.42 4.47 9.89
N ASP A 17 -3.60 4.64 10.93
CA ASP A 17 -2.42 3.81 11.12
C ASP A 17 -2.76 2.32 11.18
N LEU A 18 -1.86 1.50 10.64
CA LEU A 18 -2.01 0.05 10.63
C LEU A 18 -1.39 -0.58 11.87
N ALA A 19 -2.06 -1.59 12.42
CA ALA A 19 -1.50 -2.45 13.46
C ALA A 19 -0.67 -3.59 12.84
N ASN A 20 0.13 -4.28 13.65
CA ASN A 20 0.92 -5.45 13.23
C ASN A 20 1.82 -5.18 12.01
N VAL A 21 2.39 -3.98 11.94
CA VAL A 21 3.25 -3.55 10.83
C VAL A 21 4.45 -4.47 10.67
N ARG A 22 4.73 -4.87 9.43
CA ARG A 22 5.90 -5.64 9.02
C ARG A 22 6.58 -4.95 7.85
N ILE A 23 7.88 -4.72 7.97
CA ILE A 23 8.75 -4.30 6.87
C ILE A 23 9.69 -5.47 6.61
N THR A 24 9.51 -6.13 5.48
CA THR A 24 10.25 -7.32 5.09
C THR A 24 11.21 -6.95 3.96
N PRO A 25 12.53 -7.02 4.17
CA PRO A 25 13.49 -6.95 3.07
C PRO A 25 13.25 -8.14 2.14
N LEU A 26 13.01 -7.87 0.86
CA LEU A 26 12.83 -8.91 -0.16
C LEU A 26 14.14 -9.24 -0.89
N GLY A 27 15.13 -8.35 -0.78
CA GLY A 27 16.47 -8.56 -1.30
C GLY A 27 17.12 -7.25 -1.76
N GLN A 28 18.19 -7.39 -2.53
CA GLN A 28 18.76 -6.30 -3.29
C GLN A 28 18.44 -6.52 -4.76
N VAL A 29 17.92 -5.48 -5.40
CA VAL A 29 17.79 -5.44 -6.86
C VAL A 29 19.07 -4.83 -7.44
N THR A 30 19.25 -4.93 -8.75
CA THR A 30 20.39 -4.39 -9.51
C THR A 30 20.88 -3.06 -8.95
N ALA A 31 22.21 -2.88 -8.88
CA ALA A 31 22.86 -1.69 -8.30
C ALA A 31 22.60 -1.47 -6.78
N GLY A 32 22.30 -2.54 -6.03
CA GLY A 32 22.14 -2.47 -4.57
C GLY A 32 20.87 -1.75 -4.14
N LEU A 33 19.89 -1.64 -5.04
CA LEU A 33 18.63 -0.98 -4.76
C LEU A 33 17.84 -1.76 -3.72
N GLN A 34 17.34 -1.04 -2.72
CA GLN A 34 16.58 -1.62 -1.63
C GLN A 34 15.21 -2.06 -2.12
N TRP A 35 14.87 -3.33 -1.87
CA TRP A 35 13.55 -3.89 -2.10
C TRP A 35 12.91 -4.34 -0.80
N GLU A 36 11.77 -3.76 -0.48
CA GLU A 36 11.01 -4.04 0.73
C GLU A 36 9.55 -4.27 0.42
N MET A 37 8.93 -5.16 1.19
CA MET A 37 7.49 -5.28 1.32
C MET A 37 7.05 -4.69 2.66
N HIS A 38 6.12 -3.77 2.62
CA HIS A 38 5.48 -3.19 3.78
C HIS A 38 4.07 -3.76 3.91
N ALA A 39 3.70 -4.22 5.09
CA ALA A 39 2.36 -4.74 5.35
C ALA A 39 1.85 -4.32 6.73
N GLY A 40 0.53 -4.17 6.87
CA GLY A 40 -0.11 -3.84 8.12
C GLY A 40 -1.60 -4.16 8.10
N ARG A 41 -2.23 -4.23 9.27
CA ARG A 41 -3.63 -4.61 9.46
C ARG A 41 -4.45 -3.45 10.01
N CYS A 42 -5.50 -3.07 9.30
CA CYS A 42 -6.60 -2.26 9.81
C CYS A 42 -7.59 -3.19 10.53
N SER A 43 -8.11 -2.76 11.69
CA SER A 43 -9.12 -3.51 12.44
C SER A 43 -10.41 -3.71 11.65
N GLU A 44 -10.82 -2.68 10.91
CA GLU A 44 -12.05 -2.67 10.11
C GLU A 44 -11.81 -3.27 8.73
N HIS A 45 -10.75 -2.83 8.06
CA HIS A 45 -10.55 -3.13 6.65
C HIS A 45 -9.56 -4.28 6.38
N GLY A 46 -9.02 -4.96 7.39
CA GLY A 46 -8.13 -6.11 7.20
C GLY A 46 -6.69 -5.76 6.80
N TRP A 47 -5.99 -6.72 6.18
CA TRP A 47 -4.57 -6.56 5.82
C TRP A 47 -4.39 -5.82 4.50
N PHE A 48 -3.37 -4.96 4.48
CA PHE A 48 -2.85 -4.29 3.30
C PHE A 48 -1.35 -4.50 3.20
N GLN A 49 -0.85 -4.57 1.98
CA GLN A 49 0.58 -4.61 1.72
C GLN A 49 0.94 -3.81 0.48
N THR A 50 2.20 -3.46 0.37
CA THR A 50 2.78 -2.86 -0.83
C THR A 50 4.25 -3.21 -0.94
N GLU A 51 4.81 -3.09 -2.13
CA GLU A 51 6.21 -3.30 -2.42
C GLU A 51 6.85 -2.01 -2.93
N MET A 52 8.08 -1.76 -2.51
CA MET A 52 8.87 -0.63 -2.95
C MET A 52 10.26 -1.08 -3.38
N ILE A 53 10.76 -0.54 -4.49
CA ILE A 53 12.12 -0.78 -5.00
C ILE A 53 12.80 0.57 -5.20
N SER A 54 13.51 1.05 -4.18
CA SER A 54 14.18 2.38 -4.15
C SER A 54 13.33 3.60 -4.54
N LYS A 55 12.02 3.43 -4.66
CA LYS A 55 11.01 4.40 -5.08
C LYS A 55 9.71 4.11 -4.33
N PRO A 56 8.82 5.10 -4.13
CA PRO A 56 7.53 4.85 -3.52
C PRO A 56 6.77 3.73 -4.24
N PRO A 57 5.85 3.05 -3.54
CA PRO A 57 5.04 2.00 -4.13
C PRO A 57 4.11 2.58 -5.20
N ARG A 58 3.79 1.78 -6.21
CA ARG A 58 2.78 2.13 -7.22
C ARG A 58 1.36 1.77 -6.80
N GLU A 59 1.23 0.69 -6.04
CA GLU A 59 -0.07 0.14 -5.67
C GLU A 59 -0.03 -0.40 -4.25
N ILE A 60 -1.15 -0.28 -3.55
CA ILE A 60 -1.39 -0.95 -2.27
C ILE A 60 -2.41 -2.05 -2.52
N PHE A 61 -2.15 -3.25 -2.00
CA PHE A 61 -2.98 -4.42 -2.20
C PHE A 61 -3.68 -4.80 -0.89
N PRO A 62 -5.01 -4.94 -0.88
CA PRO A 62 -5.70 -5.69 0.15
C PRO A 62 -5.31 -7.16 0.02
N VAL A 63 -4.85 -7.79 1.10
CA VAL A 63 -4.37 -9.18 1.09
C VAL A 63 -4.97 -9.99 2.23
N SER A 64 -4.92 -11.32 2.13
CA SER A 64 -5.38 -12.22 3.21
C SER A 64 -4.46 -12.20 4.44
N ARG A 65 -3.15 -12.00 4.21
CA ARG A 65 -2.07 -11.89 5.21
C ARG A 65 -0.84 -11.25 4.57
N PRO A 66 0.18 -10.81 5.32
CA PRO A 66 1.44 -10.35 4.74
C PRO A 66 2.07 -11.43 3.84
N GLY A 67 2.41 -11.07 2.60
CA GLY A 67 2.90 -11.99 1.57
C GLY A 67 1.85 -13.00 1.09
N GLY A 68 0.57 -12.75 1.37
CA GLY A 68 -0.55 -13.59 0.98
C GLY A 68 -1.10 -13.25 -0.39
N VAL A 69 -2.31 -13.74 -0.67
CA VAL A 69 -3.03 -13.47 -1.93
C VAL A 69 -3.80 -12.16 -1.83
N ALA A 70 -3.87 -11.43 -2.95
CA ALA A 70 -4.74 -10.27 -3.09
C ALA A 70 -6.21 -10.70 -2.91
N ARG A 71 -6.98 -9.92 -2.15
CA ARG A 71 -8.40 -10.17 -1.90
C ARG A 71 -9.26 -9.12 -2.61
N LYS A 72 -10.46 -9.52 -3.02
CA LYS A 72 -11.42 -8.59 -3.62
C LYS A 72 -12.02 -7.70 -2.54
N MET A 73 -12.06 -6.40 -2.81
CA MET A 73 -12.89 -5.43 -2.08
C MET A 73 -13.99 -4.90 -3.01
N SER A 74 -15.10 -4.44 -2.45
CA SER A 74 -16.16 -3.76 -3.21
C SER A 74 -16.20 -2.29 -2.78
N ILE A 75 -16.01 -1.37 -3.72
CA ILE A 75 -16.06 0.09 -3.50
C ILE A 75 -16.96 0.68 -4.58
N GLY A 76 -18.03 1.38 -4.19
CA GLY A 76 -18.98 1.92 -5.16
C GLY A 76 -19.62 0.81 -6.02
N GLY A 77 -19.88 -0.36 -5.42
CA GLY A 77 -20.37 -1.55 -6.13
C GLY A 77 -19.38 -2.19 -7.12
N ARG A 78 -18.15 -1.68 -7.21
CA ARG A 78 -17.13 -2.16 -8.15
C ARG A 78 -16.08 -3.01 -7.46
N PRO A 79 -15.63 -4.12 -8.08
CA PRO A 79 -14.52 -4.90 -7.57
C PRO A 79 -13.21 -4.11 -7.64
N VAL A 80 -12.51 -4.05 -6.51
CA VAL A 80 -11.19 -3.43 -6.36
C VAL A 80 -10.21 -4.48 -5.83
N TYR A 81 -9.06 -4.60 -6.48
CA TYR A 81 -7.99 -5.55 -6.13
C TYR A 81 -6.69 -4.85 -5.73
N SER A 82 -6.57 -3.56 -6.02
CA SER A 82 -5.42 -2.72 -5.68
C SER A 82 -5.87 -1.26 -5.61
N PHE A 83 -5.07 -0.45 -4.92
CA PHE A 83 -5.25 0.99 -4.78
C PHE A 83 -4.04 1.66 -5.42
N PRO A 84 -4.17 2.38 -6.56
CA PRO A 84 -3.07 3.12 -7.14
C PRO A 84 -2.65 4.23 -6.18
N THR A 85 -1.35 4.47 -6.09
CA THR A 85 -0.80 5.56 -5.29
C THR A 85 -0.64 6.82 -6.12
N VAL A 86 -0.49 7.97 -5.47
CA VAL A 86 -0.11 9.24 -6.12
C VAL A 86 1.16 9.07 -6.96
N TRP A 87 2.13 8.28 -6.48
CA TRP A 87 3.37 8.01 -7.22
C TRP A 87 3.14 7.34 -8.58
N ASP A 88 2.22 6.38 -8.64
CA ASP A 88 1.84 5.73 -9.91
C ASP A 88 1.24 6.74 -10.88
N SER A 89 0.35 7.60 -10.38
CA SER A 89 -0.38 8.57 -11.20
C SER A 89 0.48 9.66 -11.81
N ILE A 90 1.52 10.12 -11.11
CA ILE A 90 2.46 11.13 -11.65
C ILE A 90 3.54 10.51 -12.56
N GLY A 91 3.44 9.22 -12.89
CA GLY A 91 4.31 8.53 -13.84
C GLY A 91 5.72 8.20 -13.33
N GLY A 92 6.00 8.42 -12.05
CA GLY A 92 7.19 7.91 -11.36
C GLY A 92 8.57 8.35 -11.88
N ARG A 93 8.67 9.51 -12.55
CA ARG A 93 9.90 9.94 -13.25
C ARG A 93 10.76 10.98 -12.53
N ARG A 94 10.34 11.49 -11.37
CA ARG A 94 11.09 12.52 -10.62
C ARG A 94 11.81 11.95 -9.38
N PRO A 95 12.93 12.53 -8.95
CA PRO A 95 13.51 12.21 -7.65
C PRO A 95 12.53 12.56 -6.51
N VAL A 96 12.28 11.59 -5.62
CA VAL A 96 11.47 11.72 -4.41
C VAL A 96 12.08 10.84 -3.32
N ASP A 97 11.80 11.17 -2.06
CA ASP A 97 12.05 10.24 -0.95
C ASP A 97 11.15 9.00 -1.13
N PRO A 98 11.71 7.77 -1.16
CA PRO A 98 10.92 6.55 -1.24
C PRO A 98 9.92 6.36 -0.11
N TYR A 99 10.10 7.04 1.03
CA TYR A 99 9.23 6.97 2.19
C TYR A 99 8.35 8.22 2.38
N ASP A 100 8.25 9.09 1.38
CA ASP A 100 7.35 10.24 1.41
C ASP A 100 5.88 9.77 1.54
N PRO A 101 5.18 10.06 2.66
CA PRO A 101 3.80 9.63 2.86
C PRO A 101 2.83 10.13 1.78
N GLU A 102 3.07 11.30 1.19
CA GLU A 102 2.22 11.84 0.13
C GLU A 102 2.28 10.98 -1.14
N MET A 103 3.46 10.40 -1.42
CA MET A 103 3.64 9.51 -2.57
C MET A 103 3.04 8.12 -2.34
N TRP A 104 2.80 7.73 -1.08
CA TRP A 104 2.15 6.47 -0.69
C TRP A 104 0.63 6.60 -0.59
N ALA A 105 0.10 7.82 -0.53
CA ALA A 105 -1.33 8.06 -0.48
C ALA A 105 -2.03 7.47 -1.71
N VAL A 106 -3.25 6.99 -1.52
CA VAL A 106 -4.10 6.49 -2.61
C VAL A 106 -4.51 7.65 -3.49
N ASP A 107 -4.35 7.48 -4.80
CA ASP A 107 -4.98 8.37 -5.77
C ASP A 107 -6.45 7.99 -5.97
N TRP A 108 -7.31 8.72 -5.26
CA TRP A 108 -8.75 8.50 -5.31
C TRP A 108 -9.40 9.02 -6.60
N GLU A 109 -8.74 9.84 -7.41
CA GLU A 109 -9.28 10.27 -8.70
C GLU A 109 -9.36 9.10 -9.70
N ARG A 110 -8.54 8.06 -9.49
CA ARG A 110 -8.52 6.82 -10.27
C ARG A 110 -9.35 5.69 -9.67
N MET A 111 -10.01 5.94 -8.54
CA MET A 111 -10.81 4.96 -7.82
C MET A 111 -12.31 5.15 -8.05
N PRO A 112 -13.13 4.10 -7.87
CA PRO A 112 -14.57 4.28 -7.71
C PRO A 112 -14.88 5.22 -6.54
N GLY A 113 -16.00 5.95 -6.62
CA GLY A 113 -16.46 6.84 -5.56
C GLY A 113 -16.52 6.15 -4.19
N ARG A 114 -16.11 6.86 -3.14
CA ARG A 114 -15.99 6.34 -1.76
C ARG A 114 -17.32 5.94 -1.10
N GLU A 115 -18.45 6.29 -1.71
CA GLU A 115 -19.75 6.29 -1.06
C GLU A 115 -20.33 4.91 -0.70
N ASP A 116 -19.79 3.78 -1.20
CA ASP A 116 -20.29 2.43 -0.87
C ASP A 116 -19.16 1.39 -0.65
N ILE A 117 -18.32 1.57 0.37
CA ILE A 117 -17.33 0.55 0.73
C ILE A 117 -18.03 -0.62 1.42
N VAL A 118 -18.14 -1.77 0.73
CA VAL A 118 -18.68 -3.03 1.28
C VAL A 118 -17.54 -4.04 1.40
N LEU A 119 -17.28 -4.47 2.64
CA LEU A 119 -16.29 -5.49 2.93
C LEU A 119 -16.84 -6.87 2.57
N SER A 120 -16.33 -7.47 1.49
CA SER A 120 -16.56 -8.89 1.23
C SER A 120 -15.68 -9.70 2.20
N ASN A 121 -16.29 -10.29 3.22
CA ASN A 121 -15.66 -11.33 4.02
C ASN A 121 -15.63 -12.60 3.17
N THR A 122 -14.45 -12.96 2.65
CA THR A 122 -14.17 -14.30 2.16
C THR A 122 -13.00 -14.85 2.95
#